data_AF-A0A7W1CUJ7-F1
#
_entry.id   AF-A0A7W1CUJ7-F1
#
_cell.length_a   1.000
_cell.length_b   1.000
_cell.length_c   1.000
_cell.angle_alpha   90.00
_cell.angle_beta   90.00
_cell.angle_gamma   90.00
#
_symmetry.space_group_name_H-M   'P 1'
#
loop_
_entity.id
_entity.type
_entity.pdbx_description
1 polymer ?
#
loop_
_entity_poly.entity_id
_entity_poly.type
_entity_poly.pdbx_seq_one_letter_code
_entity_poly.pdbx_strand_id
1 'polypeptide(L)'
;PQGSEVVQLISILKRPGVEMKDAELIESSNDLIDGDDPEEQTTRKALLAKARIDRFDFYLVGVHLKSKRASKTLSASPLEMRDRQCRVIADRLHDLTSGGAEKDILLVGDYNMTPAGQAAAGESDDEKNFATLDRHRELRFISSEDKAPTHLGFFKGGFHRSKLDGYAIARATEKEYVGGSYRSLSDKALGLEEKQFSDSRSPKFLSDHFPIVAEFRTASDDD
;
A
#
# COMPACT_ATOMS: atom_id res chain seq x y z
N PRO A 1 -12.57 -23.75 -21.26
CA PRO A 1 -11.58 -23.39 -20.22
C PRO A 1 -12.27 -22.51 -19.17
N GLN A 2 -12.51 -23.06 -17.98
CA GLN A 2 -12.94 -22.27 -16.82
C GLN A 2 -11.86 -21.22 -16.56
N GLY A 3 -12.24 -19.94 -16.68
CA GLY A 3 -11.35 -18.83 -16.40
C GLY A 3 -10.81 -18.99 -14.99
N SER A 4 -9.49 -18.92 -14.85
CA SER A 4 -8.82 -18.91 -13.56
C SER A 4 -9.46 -17.83 -12.69
N GLU A 5 -10.07 -18.23 -11.58
CA GLU A 5 -10.51 -17.30 -10.54
C GLU A 5 -9.32 -16.41 -10.18
N VAL A 6 -9.49 -15.09 -10.32
CA VAL A 6 -8.50 -14.12 -9.87
C VAL A 6 -8.44 -14.22 -8.34
N VAL A 7 -7.41 -14.89 -7.83
CA VAL A 7 -7.19 -15.00 -6.39
C VAL A 7 -6.57 -13.69 -5.90
N GLN A 8 -7.41 -12.81 -5.38
CA GLN A 8 -6.96 -11.61 -4.68
C GLN A 8 -6.42 -11.98 -3.30
N LEU A 9 -5.11 -11.84 -3.10
CA LEU A 9 -4.46 -12.05 -1.80
C LEU A 9 -4.07 -10.71 -1.18
N ILE A 10 -5.02 -10.05 -0.51
CA ILE A 10 -4.71 -9.05 0.53
C ILE A 10 -5.02 -9.74 1.86
N SER A 11 -4.00 -9.96 2.69
CA SER A 11 -4.15 -10.55 4.01
C SER A 11 -3.82 -9.51 5.06
N ILE A 12 -4.75 -9.26 5.97
CA ILE A 12 -4.57 -8.35 7.11
C ILE A 12 -4.51 -9.18 8.39
N LEU A 13 -3.35 -9.15 9.04
CA LEU A 13 -3.17 -9.72 10.37
C LEU A 13 -3.53 -8.66 11.39
N LYS A 14 -4.52 -8.94 12.24
CA LYS A 14 -4.98 -8.02 13.27
C LYS A 14 -4.69 -8.55 14.67
N ARG A 15 -4.36 -7.62 15.58
CA ARG A 15 -4.24 -7.92 17.01
C ARG A 15 -5.61 -8.39 17.55
N PRO A 16 -5.65 -9.31 18.53
CA PRO A 16 -6.86 -9.54 19.32
C PRO A 16 -7.41 -8.20 19.87
N GLY A 17 -8.72 -8.00 19.77
CA GLY A 17 -9.40 -6.75 20.18
C GLY A 17 -9.66 -5.76 19.04
N VAL A 18 -9.00 -5.89 17.89
CA VAL A 18 -9.39 -5.12 16.69
C VAL A 18 -10.70 -5.68 16.15
N GLU A 19 -11.74 -4.86 16.11
CA GLU A 19 -12.97 -5.13 15.38
C GLU A 19 -12.80 -4.73 13.92
N MET A 20 -13.32 -5.54 12.99
CA MET A 20 -13.40 -5.19 11.57
C MET A 20 -14.80 -5.51 11.06
N LYS A 21 -15.40 -4.57 10.35
CA LYS A 21 -16.75 -4.65 9.79
C LYS A 21 -16.76 -4.10 8.37
N ASP A 22 -17.80 -4.44 7.61
CA ASP A 22 -18.07 -3.89 6.28
C ASP A 22 -16.86 -3.97 5.33
N ALA A 23 -16.15 -5.11 5.35
CA ALA A 23 -15.01 -5.32 4.46
C ALA A 23 -15.50 -5.45 3.01
N GLU A 24 -15.05 -4.53 2.16
CA GLU A 24 -15.44 -4.47 0.74
C GLU A 24 -14.23 -4.14 -0.15
N LEU A 25 -14.37 -4.43 -1.44
CA LEU A 25 -13.39 -4.02 -2.43
C LEU A 25 -13.80 -2.67 -3.02
N ILE A 26 -12.83 -1.76 -3.18
CA ILE A 26 -13.09 -0.51 -3.88
C ILE A 26 -13.24 -0.84 -5.37
N GLU A 27 -14.45 -0.68 -5.89
CA GLU A 27 -14.74 -0.95 -7.30
C GLU A 27 -13.86 -0.09 -8.23
N SER A 28 -13.50 -0.66 -9.38
CA SER A 28 -12.62 -0.04 -10.39
C SER A 28 -11.18 0.28 -9.95
N SER A 29 -10.77 -0.05 -8.72
CA SER A 29 -9.39 0.18 -8.25
C SER A 29 -8.37 -0.85 -8.74
N ASN A 30 -8.81 -1.89 -9.44
CA ASN A 30 -7.95 -2.82 -10.17
C ASN A 30 -7.46 -2.25 -11.51
N ASP A 31 -8.11 -1.23 -12.07
CA ASP A 31 -7.67 -0.62 -13.33
C ASP A 31 -7.62 -1.60 -14.53
N LEU A 32 -8.64 -2.44 -14.68
CA LEU A 32 -8.79 -3.31 -15.84
C LEU A 32 -9.43 -2.56 -17.00
N ILE A 33 -8.81 -2.65 -18.19
CA ILE A 33 -9.37 -2.13 -19.44
C ILE A 33 -9.80 -3.31 -20.32
N ASP A 34 -10.94 -3.16 -20.99
CA ASP A 34 -11.43 -4.16 -21.95
C ASP A 34 -10.37 -4.43 -23.03
N GLY A 35 -9.97 -5.70 -23.16
CA GLY A 35 -8.97 -6.17 -24.12
C GLY A 35 -7.60 -6.53 -23.52
N ASP A 36 -7.36 -6.24 -22.23
CA ASP A 36 -6.15 -6.70 -21.53
C ASP A 36 -6.18 -8.23 -21.29
N ASP A 37 -5.01 -8.87 -21.29
CA ASP A 37 -4.84 -10.33 -21.14
C ASP A 37 -5.37 -10.82 -19.77
N PRO A 38 -6.10 -11.95 -19.69
CA PRO A 38 -6.58 -12.54 -18.44
C PRO A 38 -5.53 -12.79 -17.35
N GLU A 39 -4.27 -13.13 -17.68
CA GLU A 39 -3.19 -13.24 -16.68
C GLU A 39 -2.78 -11.87 -16.11
N GLU A 40 -3.13 -10.81 -16.83
CA GLU A 40 -2.88 -9.41 -16.50
C GLU A 40 -4.10 -8.72 -15.88
N GLN A 41 -5.25 -9.42 -15.89
CA GLN A 41 -6.42 -9.11 -15.06
C GLN A 41 -6.20 -9.38 -13.56
N THR A 42 -4.94 -9.56 -13.15
CA THR A 42 -4.50 -9.88 -11.79
C THR A 42 -4.23 -8.65 -10.92
N THR A 43 -4.46 -7.44 -11.45
CA THR A 43 -4.40 -6.22 -10.65
C THR A 43 -5.44 -6.27 -9.53
N ARG A 44 -4.97 -5.98 -8.32
CA ARG A 44 -5.76 -6.21 -7.11
C ARG A 44 -6.58 -4.96 -6.82
N LYS A 45 -7.89 -5.14 -6.59
CA LYS A 45 -8.70 -4.06 -6.02
C LYS A 45 -8.16 -3.70 -4.64
N ALA A 46 -8.25 -2.43 -4.27
CA ALA A 46 -8.01 -2.01 -2.89
C ALA A 46 -9.10 -2.63 -1.98
N LEU A 47 -8.70 -3.06 -0.79
CA LEU A 47 -9.60 -3.49 0.27
C LEU A 47 -9.91 -2.29 1.16
N LEU A 48 -11.19 -2.10 1.49
CA LEU A 48 -11.66 -1.13 2.47
C LEU A 48 -12.40 -1.89 3.57
N ALA A 49 -12.14 -1.54 4.82
CA ALA A 49 -12.91 -2.05 5.95
C ALA A 49 -13.03 -0.95 7.02
N LYS A 50 -14.14 -0.96 7.75
CA LYS A 50 -14.23 -0.21 9.00
C LYS A 50 -13.54 -1.00 10.09
N ALA A 51 -12.61 -0.39 10.78
CA ALA A 51 -11.88 -1.00 11.88
C ALA A 51 -12.07 -0.17 13.13
N ARG A 52 -11.98 -0.84 14.28
CA ARG A 52 -12.00 -0.17 15.58
C ARG A 52 -11.13 -0.92 16.57
N ILE A 53 -10.41 -0.19 17.40
CA ILE A 53 -9.73 -0.73 18.57
C ILE A 53 -9.85 0.26 19.73
N ASP A 54 -10.32 -0.24 20.88
CA ASP A 54 -10.64 0.58 22.05
C ASP A 54 -11.63 1.71 21.69
N ARG A 55 -11.16 2.96 21.68
CA ARG A 55 -11.96 4.12 21.29
C ARG A 55 -11.75 4.58 19.86
N PHE A 56 -10.64 4.21 19.24
CA PHE A 56 -10.25 4.66 17.91
C PHE A 56 -10.93 3.82 16.82
N ASP A 57 -11.85 4.42 16.07
CA ASP A 57 -12.33 3.91 14.78
C ASP A 57 -11.60 4.56 13.61
N PHE A 58 -11.58 3.84 12.48
CA PHE A 58 -10.97 4.32 11.25
C PHE A 58 -11.40 3.46 10.06
N TYR A 59 -11.26 4.02 8.86
CA TYR A 59 -11.22 3.27 7.62
C TYR A 59 -9.83 2.67 7.41
N LEU A 60 -9.74 1.34 7.35
CA LEU A 60 -8.53 0.63 6.95
C LEU A 60 -8.58 0.37 5.44
N VAL A 61 -7.59 0.90 4.71
CA VAL A 61 -7.46 0.69 3.27
C VAL A 61 -6.17 -0.05 2.95
N GLY A 62 -6.30 -1.28 2.46
CA GLY A 62 -5.20 -2.12 2.03
C GLY A 62 -5.01 -2.04 0.52
N VAL A 63 -3.79 -1.73 0.05
CA VAL A 63 -3.47 -1.62 -1.38
C VAL A 63 -2.32 -2.51 -1.80
N HIS A 64 -2.33 -2.92 -3.07
CA HIS A 64 -1.19 -3.48 -3.77
C HIS A 64 -1.28 -3.01 -5.23
N LEU A 65 -0.68 -1.86 -5.52
CA LEU A 65 -0.83 -1.19 -6.81
C LEU A 65 0.00 -1.87 -7.91
N LYS A 66 -0.28 -1.53 -9.16
CA LYS A 66 0.41 -2.08 -10.32
C LYS A 66 1.93 -1.92 -10.22
N SER A 67 2.64 -3.05 -10.25
CA SER A 67 4.11 -3.07 -10.27
C SER A 67 4.72 -2.34 -11.46
N LYS A 68 5.95 -1.83 -11.30
CA LYS A 68 6.75 -1.17 -12.35
C LYS A 68 7.05 -2.07 -13.57
N ARG A 69 6.76 -3.37 -13.51
CA ARG A 69 6.98 -4.30 -14.62
C ARG A 69 6.04 -3.96 -15.78
N ALA A 70 6.63 -3.59 -16.91
CA ALA A 70 5.91 -3.44 -18.17
C ALA A 70 5.43 -4.80 -18.66
N SER A 71 4.20 -4.82 -19.16
CA SER A 71 3.67 -5.93 -19.95
C SER A 71 3.91 -5.62 -21.44
N LYS A 72 4.01 -6.68 -22.25
CA LYS A 72 4.04 -6.55 -23.71
C LYS A 72 2.64 -6.44 -24.34
N THR A 73 1.61 -6.78 -23.58
CA THR A 73 0.22 -6.92 -24.04
C THR A 73 -0.68 -5.82 -23.50
N LEU A 74 -0.31 -5.13 -22.42
CA LEU A 74 -1.05 -3.97 -21.92
C LEU A 74 -0.92 -2.76 -22.85
N SER A 75 -2.06 -2.11 -23.09
CA SER A 75 -2.14 -0.87 -23.86
C SER A 75 -1.64 0.36 -23.08
N ALA A 76 -1.70 0.31 -21.74
CA ALA A 76 -1.26 1.37 -20.84
C ALA A 76 0.09 1.04 -20.19
N SER A 77 0.91 2.07 -19.95
CA SER A 77 2.13 1.91 -19.16
C SER A 77 1.80 1.65 -17.68
N PRO A 78 2.66 0.95 -16.92
CA PRO A 78 2.44 0.74 -15.49
C PRO A 78 2.24 2.03 -14.67
N LEU A 79 2.86 3.13 -15.10
CA LEU A 79 2.73 4.44 -14.47
C LEU A 79 1.32 5.02 -14.65
N GLU A 80 0.77 4.92 -15.87
CA GLU A 80 -0.60 5.34 -16.19
C GLU A 80 -1.63 4.48 -15.46
N MET A 81 -1.35 3.18 -15.32
CA MET A 81 -2.22 2.29 -14.56
C MET A 81 -2.28 2.69 -13.09
N ARG A 82 -1.11 2.88 -12.45
CA ARG A 82 -1.05 3.38 -11.07
C ARG A 82 -1.76 4.72 -10.92
N ASP A 83 -1.66 5.63 -11.90
CA ASP A 83 -2.34 6.93 -11.87
C ASP A 83 -3.86 6.77 -11.77
N ARG A 84 -4.44 5.85 -12.54
CA ARG A 84 -5.87 5.55 -12.52
C ARG A 84 -6.28 4.86 -11.22
N GLN A 85 -5.51 3.90 -10.73
CA GLN A 85 -5.75 3.27 -9.42
C GLN A 85 -5.74 4.30 -8.28
N CYS A 86 -4.70 5.15 -8.23
CA CYS A 86 -4.57 6.19 -7.23
C CYS A 86 -5.75 7.16 -7.27
N ARG A 87 -6.23 7.53 -8.47
CA ARG A 87 -7.38 8.42 -8.62
C ARG A 87 -8.66 7.81 -8.03
N VAL A 88 -8.97 6.56 -8.38
CA VAL A 88 -10.16 5.86 -7.87
C VAL A 88 -10.12 5.75 -6.35
N ILE A 89 -8.95 5.39 -5.79
CA ILE A 89 -8.78 5.28 -4.34
C ILE A 89 -8.94 6.65 -3.68
N ALA A 90 -8.26 7.69 -4.18
CA ALA A 90 -8.34 9.04 -3.61
C ALA A 90 -9.77 9.60 -3.62
N ASP A 91 -10.50 9.42 -4.72
CA ASP A 91 -11.88 9.87 -4.84
C ASP A 91 -12.80 9.10 -3.86
N ARG A 92 -12.61 7.79 -3.71
CA ARG A 92 -13.36 6.99 -2.72
C ARG A 92 -13.09 7.43 -1.28
N LEU A 93 -11.82 7.71 -0.94
CA LEU A 93 -11.44 8.19 0.38
C LEU A 93 -12.11 9.54 0.69
N HIS A 94 -12.08 10.47 -0.28
CA HIS A 94 -12.72 11.76 -0.16
C HIS A 94 -14.24 11.65 0.01
N ASP A 95 -14.91 10.75 -0.72
CA ASP A 95 -16.35 10.54 -0.56
C ASP A 95 -16.72 10.03 0.85
N LEU A 96 -15.89 9.14 1.41
CA LEU A 96 -16.07 8.63 2.77
C LEU A 96 -15.92 9.73 3.82
N THR A 97 -14.85 10.53 3.72
CA THR A 97 -14.50 11.56 4.71
C THR A 97 -15.29 12.85 4.54
N SER A 98 -15.78 13.18 3.35
CA SER A 98 -16.59 14.39 3.16
C SER A 98 -18.04 14.20 3.62
N GLY A 99 -18.60 12.99 3.44
CA GLY A 99 -19.99 12.67 3.77
C GLY A 99 -20.20 11.92 5.09
N GLY A 100 -19.16 11.26 5.64
CA GLY A 100 -19.24 10.43 6.84
C GLY A 100 -19.05 11.19 8.16
N ALA A 101 -19.34 10.54 9.29
CA ALA A 101 -18.91 11.02 10.60
C ALA A 101 -17.40 10.79 10.78
N GLU A 102 -16.99 9.53 10.60
CA GLU A 102 -15.61 9.05 10.60
C GLU A 102 -14.73 9.75 9.56
N LYS A 103 -13.62 10.34 10.01
CA LYS A 103 -12.63 11.04 9.18
C LYS A 103 -11.27 10.35 9.12
N ASP A 104 -11.04 9.34 9.95
CA ASP A 104 -9.78 8.65 10.06
C ASP A 104 -9.60 7.59 8.99
N ILE A 105 -8.44 7.64 8.35
CA ILE A 105 -8.04 6.72 7.30
C ILE A 105 -6.63 6.23 7.60
N LEU A 106 -6.45 4.91 7.56
CA LEU A 106 -5.16 4.25 7.50
C LEU A 106 -5.02 3.55 6.14
N LEU A 107 -4.26 4.15 5.23
CA LEU A 107 -3.95 3.59 3.91
C LEU A 107 -2.57 2.92 3.94
N VAL A 108 -2.51 1.62 3.68
CA VAL A 108 -1.30 0.81 3.86
C VAL A 108 -1.14 -0.25 2.77
N GLY A 109 0.11 -0.52 2.38
CA GLY A 109 0.45 -1.67 1.54
C GLY A 109 1.56 -1.38 0.53
N ASP A 110 1.68 -2.23 -0.48
CA ASP A 110 2.67 -2.06 -1.55
C ASP A 110 2.16 -1.06 -2.59
N TYR A 111 2.70 0.15 -2.58
CA TYR A 111 2.32 1.18 -3.54
C TYR A 111 3.00 0.95 -4.89
N ASN A 112 4.06 0.13 -4.95
CA ASN A 112 4.93 0.02 -6.12
C ASN A 112 5.43 1.37 -6.65
N MET A 113 5.50 2.35 -5.74
CA MET A 113 5.84 3.74 -6.02
C MET A 113 7.07 4.12 -5.23
N THR A 114 8.03 4.78 -5.89
CA THR A 114 9.25 5.26 -5.26
C THR A 114 9.14 6.77 -4.98
N PRO A 115 9.30 7.22 -3.72
CA PRO A 115 9.29 8.64 -3.39
C PRO A 115 10.36 9.44 -4.14
N ALA A 116 10.09 10.73 -4.35
CA ALA A 116 11.05 11.65 -4.96
C ALA A 116 12.41 11.63 -4.25
N GLY A 117 13.49 11.63 -5.03
CA GLY A 117 14.86 11.56 -4.52
C GLY A 117 15.28 10.18 -3.99
N GLN A 118 14.45 9.16 -4.09
CA GLN A 118 14.78 7.76 -3.75
C GLN A 118 14.82 6.83 -4.98
N ALA A 119 14.47 7.34 -6.16
CA ALA A 119 14.59 6.62 -7.42
C ALA A 119 16.07 6.41 -7.77
N ALA A 120 16.41 5.20 -8.23
CA ALA A 120 17.73 4.94 -8.80
C ALA A 120 17.93 5.74 -10.10
N ALA A 121 19.19 5.98 -10.48
CA ALA A 121 19.50 6.68 -11.73
C ALA A 121 18.86 5.95 -12.94
N GLY A 122 18.02 6.67 -13.69
CA GLY A 122 17.30 6.12 -14.84
C GLY A 122 15.91 5.53 -14.52
N GLU A 123 15.48 5.53 -13.26
CA GLU A 123 14.08 5.29 -12.90
C GLU A 123 13.30 6.59 -12.84
N SER A 124 12.06 6.58 -13.34
CA SER A 124 11.11 7.65 -13.05
C SER A 124 10.74 7.61 -11.57
N ASP A 125 10.76 8.76 -10.90
CA ASP A 125 10.03 8.87 -9.64
C ASP A 125 8.52 8.74 -9.90
N ASP A 126 7.79 8.39 -8.85
CA ASP A 126 6.34 8.22 -8.91
C ASP A 126 5.62 9.45 -8.30
N GLU A 127 6.24 10.64 -8.37
CA GLU A 127 5.75 11.86 -7.73
C GLU A 127 4.33 12.21 -8.19
N LYS A 128 4.04 12.06 -9.49
CA LYS A 128 2.69 12.24 -10.04
C LYS A 128 1.67 11.28 -9.42
N ASN A 129 2.03 10.00 -9.22
CA ASN A 129 1.10 9.05 -8.61
C ASN A 129 0.85 9.38 -7.14
N PHE A 130 1.87 9.84 -6.39
CA PHE A 130 1.69 10.33 -5.02
C PHE A 130 0.78 11.56 -4.98
N ALA A 131 1.00 12.53 -5.87
CA ALA A 131 0.15 13.72 -5.98
C ALA A 131 -1.29 13.36 -6.38
N THR A 132 -1.49 12.32 -7.19
CA THR A 132 -2.81 11.85 -7.59
C THR A 132 -3.53 11.12 -6.44
N LEU A 133 -2.78 10.33 -5.66
CA LEU A 133 -3.32 9.65 -4.48
C LEU A 133 -3.71 10.64 -3.37
N ASP A 134 -3.00 11.76 -3.25
CA ASP A 134 -3.33 12.88 -2.34
C ASP A 134 -3.98 14.07 -3.07
N ARG A 135 -4.72 13.83 -4.15
CA ARG A 135 -5.28 14.93 -4.98
C ARG A 135 -6.24 15.86 -4.24
N HIS A 136 -6.87 15.37 -3.16
CA HIS A 136 -7.77 16.12 -2.29
C HIS A 136 -7.06 16.74 -1.08
N ARG A 137 -5.73 16.54 -0.95
CA ARG A 137 -4.86 17.05 0.13
C ARG A 137 -5.25 16.57 1.53
N GLU A 138 -5.85 15.38 1.60
CA GLU A 138 -6.35 14.78 2.84
C GLU A 138 -5.32 13.85 3.48
N LEU A 139 -4.33 13.38 2.71
CA LEU A 139 -3.39 12.38 3.16
C LEU A 139 -2.06 13.00 3.60
N ARG A 140 -1.45 12.36 4.59
CA ARG A 140 -0.04 12.49 4.94
C ARG A 140 0.64 11.15 4.80
N PHE A 141 1.65 11.07 3.95
CA PHE A 141 2.49 9.89 3.78
C PHE A 141 3.52 9.77 4.91
N ILE A 142 3.09 9.24 6.07
CA ILE A 142 3.97 9.02 7.23
C ILE A 142 5.14 8.08 6.91
N SER A 143 5.01 7.25 5.87
CA SER A 143 6.13 6.43 5.43
C SER A 143 7.36 7.27 5.06
N SER A 144 7.20 8.53 4.62
CA SER A 144 8.31 9.43 4.29
C SER A 144 9.27 9.73 5.46
N GLU A 145 8.89 9.44 6.72
CA GLU A 145 9.69 9.67 7.93
C GLU A 145 10.91 8.75 8.04
N ASP A 146 10.83 7.54 7.48
CA ASP A 146 11.93 6.55 7.50
C ASP A 146 12.47 6.34 6.07
N LYS A 147 13.79 6.35 5.88
CA LYS A 147 14.41 6.12 4.56
C LYS A 147 14.79 4.66 4.30
N ALA A 148 14.56 3.77 5.26
CA ALA A 148 14.86 2.37 5.10
C ALA A 148 14.08 1.76 3.92
N PRO A 149 14.68 0.81 3.17
CA PRO A 149 13.99 0.08 2.14
C PRO A 149 12.91 -0.79 2.76
N THR A 150 11.90 -1.08 1.95
CA THR A 150 10.81 -1.99 2.28
C THR A 150 10.78 -3.18 1.34
N HIS A 151 11.51 -3.13 0.22
CA HIS A 151 11.59 -4.20 -0.78
C HIS A 151 13.05 -4.56 -1.09
N LEU A 152 13.29 -5.85 -1.27
CA LEU A 152 14.57 -6.44 -1.66
C LEU A 152 14.40 -7.29 -2.92
N GLY A 153 15.10 -6.94 -4.00
CA GLY A 153 14.93 -7.65 -5.27
C GLY A 153 16.21 -7.84 -6.06
N PHE A 154 16.28 -8.94 -6.80
CA PHE A 154 17.30 -9.15 -7.83
C PHE A 154 16.73 -8.72 -9.19
N PHE A 155 17.33 -7.70 -9.80
CA PHE A 155 16.96 -7.20 -11.12
C PHE A 155 18.15 -7.30 -12.09
N LYS A 156 17.94 -6.99 -13.38
CA LYS A 156 19.03 -6.90 -14.36
C LYS A 156 19.98 -5.77 -13.94
N GLY A 157 21.07 -6.12 -13.26
CA GLY A 157 22.02 -5.16 -12.70
C GLY A 157 22.50 -5.51 -11.29
N GLY A 158 21.82 -6.43 -10.59
CA GLY A 158 22.26 -6.94 -9.30
C GLY A 158 21.14 -6.93 -8.26
N PHE A 159 21.55 -6.77 -7.00
CA PHE A 159 20.66 -6.68 -5.86
C PHE A 159 20.26 -5.23 -5.60
N HIS A 160 18.95 -4.97 -5.50
CA HIS A 160 18.39 -3.64 -5.29
C HIS A 160 17.59 -3.63 -3.98
N ARG A 161 17.67 -2.47 -3.30
CA ARG A 161 16.87 -2.16 -2.12
C ARG A 161 16.02 -0.95 -2.47
N SER A 162 14.71 -1.12 -2.42
CA SER A 162 13.75 -0.10 -2.85
C SER A 162 12.74 0.18 -1.75
N LYS A 163 12.14 1.36 -1.81
CA LYS A 163 11.02 1.72 -0.96
C LYS A 163 9.76 1.75 -1.80
N LEU A 164 8.97 0.69 -1.67
CA LEU A 164 7.75 0.47 -2.46
C LEU A 164 6.50 0.44 -1.57
N ASP A 165 6.67 0.03 -0.31
CA ASP A 165 5.60 -0.07 0.66
C ASP A 165 5.37 1.29 1.32
N GLY A 166 4.09 1.64 1.45
CA GLY A 166 3.64 2.93 1.90
C GLY A 166 2.67 2.81 3.07
N TYR A 167 2.64 3.89 3.84
CA TYR A 167 1.65 4.14 4.87
C TYR A 167 1.30 5.62 4.81
N ALA A 168 0.04 5.91 4.48
CA ALA A 168 -0.54 7.22 4.57
C ALA A 168 -1.69 7.24 5.58
N ILE A 169 -1.87 8.38 6.23
CA ILE A 169 -2.99 8.62 7.13
C ILE A 169 -3.77 9.84 6.68
N ALA A 170 -5.07 9.90 6.99
CA ALA A 170 -5.79 11.16 6.86
C ALA A 170 -5.19 12.21 7.80
N ARG A 171 -5.30 13.50 7.44
CA ARG A 171 -4.88 14.60 8.32
C ARG A 171 -5.65 14.65 9.62
N ALA A 172 -6.90 14.17 9.63
CA ALA A 172 -7.69 14.03 10.85
C ALA A 172 -6.98 13.10 11.87
N THR A 173 -6.39 12.02 11.36
CA THR A 173 -5.74 10.94 12.14
C THR A 173 -4.38 11.31 12.73
N GLU A 174 -3.91 12.56 12.52
CA GLU A 174 -2.59 12.98 12.98
C GLU A 174 -2.46 13.03 14.50
N LYS A 175 -3.58 13.15 15.22
CA LYS A 175 -3.57 13.28 16.68
C LYS A 175 -3.44 11.91 17.36
N GLU A 176 -3.99 10.88 16.75
CA GLU A 176 -3.89 9.49 17.15
C GLU A 176 -2.49 8.98 16.79
N TYR A 177 -1.94 9.41 15.65
CA TYR A 177 -0.59 9.01 15.23
C TYR A 177 0.49 9.42 16.25
N VAL A 178 1.34 8.46 16.61
CA VAL A 178 2.55 8.70 17.39
C VAL A 178 3.66 9.10 16.43
N GLY A 179 3.92 10.40 16.28
CA GLY A 179 4.94 10.94 15.36
C GLY A 179 6.32 10.28 15.52
N GLY A 180 6.95 9.91 14.40
CA GLY A 180 8.24 9.23 14.36
C GLY A 180 8.19 7.74 14.71
N SER A 181 7.00 7.16 14.93
CA SER A 181 6.86 5.72 15.20
C SER A 181 6.94 4.86 13.95
N TYR A 182 6.69 5.44 12.77
CA TYR A 182 6.78 4.71 11.49
C TYR A 182 8.19 4.14 11.29
N ARG A 183 8.27 2.85 10.98
CA ARG A 183 9.53 2.16 10.65
C ARG A 183 9.32 0.93 9.79
N SER A 184 10.28 0.67 8.90
CA SER A 184 10.44 -0.64 8.27
C SER A 184 11.06 -1.62 9.27
N LEU A 185 10.42 -2.78 9.48
CA LEU A 185 10.94 -3.86 10.29
C LEU A 185 11.92 -4.70 9.46
N SER A 186 13.13 -4.15 9.30
CA SER A 186 14.26 -4.84 8.64
C SER A 186 14.57 -6.20 9.27
N ASP A 187 15.36 -7.00 8.57
CA ASP A 187 15.89 -8.29 9.04
C ASP A 187 16.49 -8.18 10.45
N LYS A 188 17.34 -7.17 10.70
CA LYS A 188 17.94 -6.92 12.01
C LYS A 188 16.91 -6.62 13.11
N ALA A 189 15.89 -5.82 12.80
CA ALA A 189 14.85 -5.46 13.77
C ALA A 189 14.01 -6.68 14.19
N LEU A 190 13.86 -7.65 13.29
CA LEU A 190 13.12 -8.89 13.53
C LEU A 190 14.00 -10.03 14.08
N GLY A 191 15.32 -9.84 14.17
CA GLY A 191 16.26 -10.91 14.50
C GLY A 191 16.32 -12.00 13.42
N LEU A 192 16.06 -11.62 12.17
CA LEU A 192 16.06 -12.48 10.99
C LEU A 192 17.28 -12.20 10.11
N GLU A 193 17.55 -13.09 9.16
CA GLU A 193 18.63 -12.93 8.19
C GLU A 193 18.10 -12.30 6.88
N GLU A 194 18.80 -11.32 6.28
CA GLU A 194 18.41 -10.69 4.99
C GLU A 194 18.09 -11.71 3.87
N LYS A 195 18.74 -12.88 3.88
CA LYS A 195 18.47 -13.96 2.92
C LYS A 195 17.04 -14.51 3.00
N GLN A 196 16.41 -14.43 4.17
CA GLN A 196 15.00 -14.79 4.36
C GLN A 196 14.07 -13.79 3.65
N PHE A 197 14.60 -12.62 3.29
CA PHE A 197 13.88 -11.59 2.57
C PHE A 197 14.37 -11.34 1.14
N SER A 198 15.34 -12.10 0.63
CA SER A 198 15.94 -11.82 -0.68
C SER A 198 16.09 -13.04 -1.59
N ASP A 199 16.09 -14.25 -1.05
CA ASP A 199 16.23 -15.48 -1.84
C ASP A 199 14.94 -16.29 -1.83
N SER A 200 14.06 -16.05 -2.82
CA SER A 200 12.78 -16.76 -2.98
C SER A 200 12.91 -18.27 -3.21
N ARG A 201 14.12 -18.77 -3.44
CA ARG A 201 14.42 -20.21 -3.58
C ARG A 201 14.78 -20.87 -2.24
N SER A 202 15.05 -20.08 -1.21
CA SER A 202 15.37 -20.59 0.12
C SER A 202 14.12 -21.17 0.79
N PRO A 203 14.18 -22.35 1.44
CA PRO A 203 13.06 -22.87 2.22
C PRO A 203 12.73 -22.01 3.46
N LYS A 204 13.61 -21.06 3.80
CA LYS A 204 13.40 -20.08 4.87
C LYS A 204 12.93 -18.71 4.36
N PHE A 205 12.64 -18.60 3.06
CA PHE A 205 12.11 -17.36 2.48
C PHE A 205 10.76 -17.03 3.10
N LEU A 206 10.59 -15.76 3.49
CA LEU A 206 9.38 -15.25 4.12
C LEU A 206 8.62 -14.31 3.18
N SER A 207 9.33 -13.36 2.58
CA SER A 207 8.77 -12.29 1.75
C SER A 207 9.92 -11.52 1.11
N ASP A 208 9.78 -10.95 -0.08
CA ASP A 208 10.75 -9.98 -0.61
C ASP A 208 10.51 -8.54 -0.12
N HIS A 209 9.47 -8.36 0.71
CA HIS A 209 9.14 -7.12 1.39
C HIS A 209 9.33 -7.24 2.91
N PHE A 210 9.89 -6.19 3.52
CA PHE A 210 9.91 -6.01 4.96
C PHE A 210 8.55 -5.51 5.47
N PRO A 211 8.05 -6.03 6.60
CA PRO A 211 6.87 -5.47 7.25
C PRO A 211 7.11 -4.00 7.63
N ILE A 212 6.08 -3.16 7.53
CA ILE A 212 6.10 -1.78 8.01
C ILE A 212 5.18 -1.66 9.23
N VAL A 213 5.53 -0.77 10.16
CA VAL A 213 4.73 -0.53 11.37
C VAL A 213 4.65 0.96 11.66
N ALA A 214 3.55 1.39 12.25
CA ALA A 214 3.33 2.70 12.85
C ALA A 214 2.51 2.51 14.13
N GLU A 215 2.62 3.45 15.07
CA GLU A 215 1.93 3.40 16.36
C GLU A 215 0.88 4.50 16.45
N PHE A 216 -0.28 4.16 17.03
CA PHE A 216 -1.43 5.04 17.21
C PHE A 216 -1.92 4.97 18.66
N ARG A 217 -2.38 6.10 19.18
CA ARG A 217 -3.08 6.22 20.46
C ARG A 217 -4.52 5.74 20.25
N THR A 218 -4.99 4.84 21.11
CA THR A 218 -6.34 4.23 20.97
C THR A 218 -7.29 4.61 22.12
N ALA A 219 -6.80 5.35 23.11
CA ALA A 219 -7.52 5.68 24.33
C ALA A 219 -8.47 6.89 24.18
N SER A 220 -8.30 7.68 23.12
CA SER A 220 -9.14 8.78 22.69
C SER A 220 -9.49 8.60 21.22
N ASP A 221 -10.58 9.25 20.84
CA ASP A 221 -11.03 9.39 19.46
C ASP A 221 -11.48 10.83 19.28
N ASP A 222 -11.22 11.39 18.12
CA ASP A 222 -11.10 12.84 17.93
C ASP A 222 -12.22 13.46 17.09
N ASP A 223 -13.11 12.63 16.55
CA ASP A 223 -14.32 12.98 15.81
C ASP A 223 -15.64 12.49 16.44
#